data_AF-A0A2S9JU20-F1
#
_entry.id   AF-A0A2S9JU20-F1
#
_cell.length_a   1.000
_cell.length_b   1.000
_cell.length_c   1.000
_cell.angle_alpha   90.00
_cell.angle_beta   90.00
_cell.angle_gamma   90.00
#
_symmetry.space_group_name_H-M   'P 1'
#
loop_
_entity.id
_entity.type
_entity.pdbx_description
1 polymer ?
#
loop_
_entity_poly.entity_id
_entity_poly.type
_entity_poly.pdbx_seq_one_letter_code
_entity_poly.pdbx_strand_id
1 'polypeptide(L)'
;MIAVPIIGTLMVVLVANLTGISGLISIVTPLLFLAIIITYFGWLWNAGTHLPTDRHSRRLFGIVYLSSLFCAFIVVPTLGVIAKESLASLLDVIRILNFGGLLYCVHLIRKGFYERMVEAGLPTAPAFVDFLLIWILPIGIWFIQPKVIRVLKTEREN
;
A
#
# COMPACT_ATOMS: atom_id res chain seq x y z
N MET A 1 14.53 -4.50 3.12
CA MET A 1 14.50 -3.76 1.83
C MET A 1 14.06 -2.30 1.96
N ILE A 2 13.65 -1.81 3.14
CA ILE A 2 13.18 -0.41 3.36
C ILE A 2 14.33 0.53 3.73
N ALA A 3 15.36 -0.03 4.37
CA ALA A 3 16.62 0.67 4.53
C ALA A 3 17.24 1.06 3.18
N VAL A 4 17.01 0.28 2.11
CA VAL A 4 17.58 0.54 0.78
C VAL A 4 17.15 1.88 0.17
N PRO A 5 15.85 2.24 0.10
CA PRO A 5 15.43 3.54 -0.40
C PRO A 5 15.82 4.69 0.54
N ILE A 6 15.76 4.50 1.87
CA ILE A 6 16.17 5.56 2.82
C ILE A 6 17.67 5.82 2.74
N ILE A 7 18.49 4.77 2.85
CA ILE A 7 19.95 4.85 2.72
C ILE A 7 20.31 5.31 1.30
N GLY A 8 19.62 4.82 0.29
CA GLY A 8 19.81 5.22 -1.11
C GLY A 8 19.55 6.71 -1.31
N THR A 9 18.45 7.26 -0.78
CA THR A 9 18.17 8.70 -0.85
C THR A 9 19.22 9.50 -0.08
N LEU A 10 19.63 9.06 1.12
CA LEU A 10 20.70 9.73 1.88
C LEU A 10 22.04 9.74 1.12
N MET A 11 22.41 8.63 0.50
CA MET A 11 23.62 8.52 -0.32
C MET A 11 23.54 9.41 -1.57
N VAL A 12 22.38 9.46 -2.23
CA VAL A 12 22.13 10.35 -3.37
C VAL A 12 22.25 11.82 -2.99
N VAL A 13 21.67 12.22 -1.85
CA VAL A 13 21.78 13.59 -1.33
C VAL A 13 23.24 13.93 -1.00
N LEU A 14 23.97 13.02 -0.37
CA LEU A 14 25.39 13.19 -0.07
C LEU A 14 26.21 13.39 -1.36
N VAL A 15 26.01 12.52 -2.36
CA VAL A 15 26.71 12.60 -3.65
C VAL A 15 26.35 13.88 -4.40
N ALA A 16 25.08 14.29 -4.42
CA ALA A 16 24.64 15.52 -5.06
C ALA A 16 25.30 16.76 -4.42
N ASN A 17 25.42 16.78 -3.08
CA ASN A 17 26.10 17.85 -2.37
C ASN A 17 27.62 17.87 -2.63
N LEU A 18 28.26 16.70 -2.72
CA LEU A 18 29.71 16.59 -3.00
C LEU A 18 30.08 16.95 -4.44
N THR A 19 29.20 16.65 -5.40
CA THR A 19 29.47 16.84 -6.84
C THR A 19 28.90 18.14 -7.40
N GLY A 20 28.03 18.82 -6.65
CA GLY A 20 27.31 20.01 -7.14
C GLY A 20 26.19 19.72 -8.13
N ILE A 21 25.86 18.44 -8.40
CA ILE A 21 24.84 18.04 -9.38
C ILE A 21 23.48 17.88 -8.69
N SER A 22 22.75 18.98 -8.54
CA SER A 22 21.44 19.00 -7.89
C SER A 22 20.38 18.13 -8.59
N GLY A 23 20.50 17.93 -9.91
CA GLY A 23 19.58 17.11 -10.71
C GLY A 23 19.57 15.62 -10.35
N LEU A 24 20.61 15.12 -9.67
CA LEU A 24 20.73 13.70 -9.31
C LEU A 24 19.65 13.28 -8.29
N ILE A 25 19.27 14.18 -7.37
CA ILE A 25 18.21 13.94 -6.38
C ILE A 25 16.86 13.76 -7.08
N SER A 26 16.55 14.62 -8.05
CA SER A 26 15.26 14.62 -8.76
C SER A 26 15.05 13.38 -9.64
N ILE A 27 16.12 12.72 -10.09
CA ILE A 27 16.04 11.52 -10.94
C ILE A 27 16.05 10.25 -10.09
N VAL A 28 16.97 10.14 -9.13
CA VAL A 28 17.17 8.88 -8.41
C VAL A 28 16.12 8.67 -7.31
N THR A 29 15.65 9.74 -6.67
CA THR A 29 14.65 9.63 -5.60
C THR A 29 13.34 9.00 -6.10
N PRO A 30 12.71 9.46 -7.20
CA PRO A 30 11.51 8.80 -7.72
C PRO A 30 11.70 7.33 -8.06
N LEU A 31 12.87 6.94 -8.59
CA LEU A 31 13.17 5.53 -8.91
C LEU A 31 13.23 4.65 -7.66
N LEU A 32 13.85 5.14 -6.57
CA LEU A 32 13.88 4.43 -5.29
C LEU A 32 12.48 4.28 -4.68
N PHE A 33 11.66 5.33 -4.77
CA PHE A 33 10.29 5.30 -4.29
C PHE A 33 9.39 4.42 -5.16
N LEU A 34 9.64 4.31 -6.46
CA LEU A 34 8.90 3.41 -7.36
C LEU A 34 9.01 1.95 -6.90
N ALA A 35 10.20 1.50 -6.49
CA ALA A 35 10.38 0.15 -5.95
C ALA A 35 9.58 -0.10 -4.66
N ILE A 36 9.52 0.90 -3.77
CA ILE A 36 8.67 0.83 -2.55
C ILE A 36 7.20 0.72 -2.94
N ILE A 37 6.75 1.59 -3.85
CA ILE A 37 5.36 1.65 -4.32
C ILE A 37 4.97 0.29 -4.90
N ILE A 38 5.75 -0.26 -5.84
CA ILE A 38 5.48 -1.56 -6.46
C ILE A 38 5.42 -2.67 -5.41
N THR A 39 6.35 -2.68 -4.46
CA THR A 39 6.38 -3.71 -3.41
C THR A 39 5.16 -3.63 -2.50
N TYR A 40 4.83 -2.44 -2.01
CA TYR A 40 3.73 -2.23 -1.08
C TYR A 40 2.37 -2.49 -1.74
N PHE A 41 2.11 -1.89 -2.90
CA PHE A 41 0.87 -2.07 -3.63
C PHE A 41 0.75 -3.48 -4.23
N GLY A 42 1.84 -4.05 -4.75
CA GLY A 42 1.84 -5.45 -5.20
C GLY A 42 1.49 -6.42 -4.07
N TRP A 43 2.01 -6.16 -2.87
CA TRP A 43 1.66 -6.95 -1.68
C TRP A 43 0.20 -6.76 -1.26
N LEU A 44 -0.32 -5.53 -1.22
CA LEU A 44 -1.73 -5.26 -0.91
C LEU A 44 -2.67 -5.97 -1.89
N TRP A 45 -2.35 -5.94 -3.19
CA TRP A 45 -3.11 -6.67 -4.20
C TRP A 45 -3.14 -8.17 -3.92
N ASN A 46 -1.97 -8.77 -3.68
CA ASN A 46 -1.86 -10.20 -3.39
C ASN A 46 -2.65 -10.57 -2.12
N ALA A 47 -2.49 -9.79 -1.06
CA ALA A 47 -3.19 -9.99 0.20
C ALA A 47 -4.72 -9.85 0.04
N GLY A 48 -5.19 -8.80 -0.62
CA GLY A 48 -6.63 -8.52 -0.76
C GLY A 48 -7.37 -9.40 -1.76
N THR A 49 -6.66 -10.08 -2.66
CA THR A 49 -7.26 -11.08 -3.56
C THR A 49 -7.36 -12.47 -2.92
N HIS A 50 -6.51 -12.79 -1.94
CA HIS A 50 -6.44 -14.13 -1.34
C HIS A 50 -7.00 -14.21 0.09
N LEU A 51 -6.92 -13.14 0.89
CA LEU A 51 -7.35 -13.19 2.29
C LEU A 51 -8.86 -13.07 2.50
N PRO A 52 -9.62 -12.22 1.79
CA PRO A 52 -11.07 -12.20 1.97
C PRO A 52 -11.67 -13.54 1.53
N THR A 53 -12.43 -14.16 2.43
CA THR A 53 -13.03 -15.50 2.27
C THR A 53 -14.16 -15.44 1.24
N ASP A 54 -15.03 -14.44 1.35
CA ASP A 54 -16.20 -14.30 0.51
C ASP A 54 -15.87 -13.70 -0.88
N ARG A 55 -16.58 -14.20 -1.91
CA ARG A 55 -16.37 -13.80 -3.31
C ARG A 55 -16.71 -12.32 -3.54
N HIS A 56 -17.68 -11.80 -2.80
CA HIS A 56 -18.16 -10.43 -2.95
C HIS A 56 -17.10 -9.42 -2.47
N SER A 57 -16.53 -9.62 -1.28
CA SER A 57 -15.45 -8.81 -0.72
C SER A 57 -14.20 -8.82 -1.59
N ARG A 58 -13.82 -9.97 -2.17
CA ARG A 58 -12.70 -10.04 -3.14
C ARG A 58 -12.95 -9.17 -4.37
N ARG A 59 -14.18 -9.23 -4.92
CA ARG A 59 -14.56 -8.40 -6.08
C ARG A 59 -14.59 -6.91 -5.72
N LEU A 60 -15.18 -6.56 -4.58
CA LEU A 60 -15.22 -5.18 -4.09
C LEU A 60 -13.81 -4.65 -3.85
N PHE A 61 -12.93 -5.45 -3.23
CA PHE A 61 -11.52 -5.11 -3.05
C PHE A 61 -10.89 -4.77 -4.40
N GLY A 62 -11.02 -5.65 -5.41
CA GLY A 62 -10.42 -5.44 -6.72
C GLY A 62 -10.89 -4.13 -7.38
N ILE A 63 -12.19 -3.84 -7.33
CA ILE A 63 -12.78 -2.62 -7.90
C ILE A 63 -12.27 -1.38 -7.18
N VAL A 64 -12.40 -1.33 -5.85
CA VAL A 64 -12.02 -0.17 -5.03
C VAL A 64 -10.50 0.06 -5.10
N TYR A 65 -9.72 -1.02 -5.09
CA TYR A 65 -8.28 -0.94 -5.17
C TYR A 65 -7.80 -0.37 -6.51
N LEU A 66 -8.28 -0.93 -7.62
CA LEU A 66 -7.90 -0.47 -8.96
C LEU A 66 -8.39 0.95 -9.23
N SER A 67 -9.61 1.31 -8.80
CA SER A 67 -10.11 2.67 -8.93
C SER A 67 -9.29 3.66 -8.10
N SER A 68 -8.87 3.26 -6.89
CA SER A 68 -8.00 4.08 -6.03
C SER A 68 -6.61 4.27 -6.66
N LEU A 69 -6.00 3.20 -7.19
CA LEU A 69 -4.70 3.32 -7.88
C LEU A 69 -4.79 4.21 -9.13
N PHE A 70 -5.81 3.99 -9.96
CA PHE A 70 -6.06 4.81 -11.13
C PHE A 70 -6.26 6.29 -10.75
N CYS A 71 -7.02 6.53 -9.69
CA CYS A 71 -7.24 7.86 -9.16
C CYS A 71 -5.93 8.51 -8.68
N ALA A 72 -5.16 7.79 -7.85
CA ALA A 72 -3.93 8.27 -7.25
C ALA A 72 -2.83 8.60 -8.27
N PHE A 73 -2.65 7.75 -9.29
CA PHE A 73 -1.52 7.84 -10.21
C PHE A 73 -1.86 8.53 -11.54
N ILE A 74 -3.14 8.59 -11.93
CA ILE A 74 -3.54 9.18 -13.20
C ILE A 74 -4.43 10.39 -12.97
N VAL A 75 -5.55 10.25 -12.26
CA VAL A 75 -6.54 11.33 -12.13
C VAL A 75 -5.99 12.51 -11.33
N VAL A 76 -5.46 12.27 -10.13
CA VAL A 76 -4.97 13.34 -9.24
C VAL A 76 -3.80 14.11 -9.87
N PRO A 77 -2.76 13.48 -10.45
CA PRO A 77 -1.68 14.21 -11.10
C PRO A 77 -2.15 14.98 -12.34
N THR A 78 -2.96 14.35 -13.20
CA THR A 78 -3.49 14.99 -14.42
C THR A 78 -4.33 16.21 -14.08
N LEU A 79 -5.25 16.08 -13.13
CA LEU A 79 -6.03 17.22 -12.66
C LEU A 79 -5.16 18.25 -11.95
N GLY A 80 -4.13 17.85 -11.20
CA GLY A 80 -3.22 18.79 -10.54
C GLY A 80 -2.46 19.70 -11.52
N VAL A 81 -2.19 19.22 -12.73
CA VAL A 81 -1.52 20.01 -13.79
C VAL A 81 -2.51 20.92 -14.53
N ILE A 82 -3.75 20.47 -14.72
CA ILE A 82 -4.75 21.17 -15.54
C ILE A 82 -5.65 22.10 -14.70
N ALA A 83 -5.83 21.81 -13.42
CA ALA A 83 -6.78 22.49 -12.56
C ALA A 83 -6.39 23.96 -12.34
N LYS A 84 -7.36 24.83 -12.58
CA LYS A 84 -7.33 26.22 -12.09
C LYS A 84 -7.72 26.25 -10.61
N GLU A 85 -7.45 27.35 -9.92
CA GLU A 85 -7.75 27.52 -8.48
C GLU A 85 -9.19 27.14 -8.09
N SER A 86 -10.16 27.33 -8.99
CA SER A 86 -11.57 26.97 -8.76
C SER A 86 -11.84 25.46 -8.61
N LEU A 87 -10.91 24.59 -9.03
CA LEU A 87 -11.03 23.13 -8.95
C LEU A 87 -10.25 22.52 -7.78
N ALA A 88 -9.56 23.34 -6.97
CA ALA A 88 -8.74 22.87 -5.85
C ALA A 88 -9.55 22.06 -4.83
N SER A 89 -10.71 22.56 -4.41
CA SER A 89 -11.58 21.86 -3.44
C SER A 89 -12.08 20.51 -3.95
N LEU A 90 -12.38 20.41 -5.25
CA LEU A 90 -12.78 19.14 -5.85
C LEU A 90 -11.63 18.12 -5.80
N LEU A 91 -10.41 18.58 -6.07
CA LEU A 91 -9.22 17.75 -6.04
C LEU A 91 -8.94 17.21 -4.62
N ASP A 92 -9.17 18.03 -3.58
CA ASP A 92 -9.05 17.58 -2.19
C ASP A 92 -10.12 16.55 -1.81
N VAL A 93 -11.37 16.73 -2.27
CA VAL A 93 -12.42 15.72 -2.10
C VAL A 93 -12.02 14.40 -2.76
N ILE A 94 -11.50 14.45 -3.99
CA ILE A 94 -11.02 13.26 -4.70
C ILE A 94 -9.88 12.57 -3.92
N ARG A 95 -8.92 13.35 -3.40
CA ARG A 95 -7.83 12.81 -2.57
C ARG A 95 -8.33 12.11 -1.32
N ILE A 96 -9.29 12.72 -0.61
CA ILE A 96 -9.89 12.15 0.61
C ILE A 96 -10.65 10.87 0.28
N LEU A 97 -11.45 10.86 -0.79
CA LEU A 97 -12.18 9.67 -1.23
C LEU A 97 -11.22 8.54 -1.62
N ASN A 98 -10.16 8.85 -2.35
CA ASN A 98 -9.11 7.90 -2.71
C ASN A 98 -8.41 7.32 -1.47
N PHE A 99 -8.08 8.18 -0.50
CA PHE A 99 -7.52 7.74 0.77
C PHE A 99 -8.47 6.82 1.53
N GLY A 100 -9.76 7.16 1.61
CA GLY A 100 -10.79 6.32 2.19
C GLY A 100 -10.92 4.96 1.49
N GLY A 101 -10.83 4.95 0.15
CA GLY A 101 -10.81 3.72 -0.65
C GLY A 101 -9.66 2.79 -0.27
N LEU A 102 -8.44 3.33 -0.13
CA LEU A 102 -7.28 2.55 0.31
C LEU A 102 -7.42 2.04 1.75
N LEU A 103 -7.95 2.85 2.67
CA LEU A 103 -8.24 2.39 4.03
C LEU A 103 -9.28 1.26 4.06
N TYR A 104 -10.28 1.35 3.18
CA TYR A 104 -11.28 0.28 3.03
C TYR A 104 -10.66 -1.01 2.49
N CYS A 105 -9.75 -0.93 1.53
CA CYS A 105 -8.98 -2.08 1.06
C CYS A 105 -8.18 -2.74 2.20
N VAL A 106 -7.49 -1.95 3.02
CA VAL A 106 -6.76 -2.44 4.20
C VAL A 106 -7.72 -3.10 5.20
N HIS A 107 -8.88 -2.51 5.43
CA HIS A 107 -9.92 -3.08 6.30
C HIS A 107 -10.36 -4.47 5.81
N LEU A 108 -10.63 -4.63 4.51
CA LEU A 108 -11.02 -5.93 3.92
C LEU A 108 -9.92 -6.99 4.07
N ILE A 109 -8.66 -6.61 3.83
CA ILE A 109 -7.50 -7.49 4.06
C ILE A 109 -7.45 -7.94 5.51
N ARG A 110 -7.55 -6.99 6.45
CA ARG A 110 -7.50 -7.27 7.89
C ARG A 110 -8.65 -8.17 8.34
N LYS A 111 -9.86 -7.93 7.82
CA LYS A 111 -11.04 -8.74 8.12
C LYS A 111 -10.84 -10.18 7.65
N GLY A 112 -10.48 -10.39 6.39
CA GLY A 112 -10.23 -11.73 5.85
C GLY A 112 -9.06 -12.44 6.53
N PHE A 113 -8.01 -11.70 6.90
CA PHE A 113 -6.90 -12.24 7.68
C PHE A 113 -7.35 -12.74 9.06
N TYR A 114 -8.18 -11.97 9.77
CA TYR A 114 -8.71 -12.37 11.06
C TYR A 114 -9.59 -13.63 10.97
N GLU A 115 -10.52 -13.66 10.02
CA GLU A 115 -11.41 -14.83 9.80
C GLU A 115 -10.59 -16.11 9.61
N ARG A 116 -9.59 -16.07 8.73
CA ARG A 116 -8.75 -17.22 8.45
C ARG A 116 -7.83 -17.61 9.60
N MET A 117 -7.39 -16.66 10.41
CA MET A 117 -6.63 -16.96 11.65
C MET A 117 -7.51 -17.72 12.65
N VAL A 118 -8.78 -17.32 12.79
CA VAL A 118 -9.75 -18.00 13.65
C VAL A 118 -10.05 -19.40 13.12
N GLU A 119 -10.29 -19.55 11.82
CA GLU A 119 -10.51 -20.86 11.18
C GLU A 119 -9.31 -21.80 11.34
N ALA A 120 -8.09 -21.28 11.25
CA ALA A 120 -6.85 -22.04 11.46
C ALA A 120 -6.51 -22.31 12.94
N GLY A 121 -7.32 -21.84 13.90
CA GLY A 121 -7.04 -21.97 15.34
C GLY A 121 -5.77 -21.24 15.81
N LEU A 122 -5.34 -20.20 15.08
CA LEU A 122 -4.12 -19.44 15.36
C LEU A 122 -4.41 -18.25 16.29
N PRO A 123 -3.44 -17.84 17.14
CA PRO A 123 -3.62 -16.71 18.05
C PRO A 123 -3.79 -15.40 17.30
N THR A 124 -4.89 -14.69 17.57
CA THR A 124 -5.22 -13.42 16.93
C THR A 124 -4.63 -12.23 17.69
N ALA A 125 -4.17 -11.22 16.97
CA ALA A 125 -3.76 -9.95 17.55
C ALA A 125 -4.97 -8.99 17.64
N PRO A 126 -4.88 -7.90 18.42
CA PRO A 126 -5.92 -6.89 18.45
C PRO A 126 -6.18 -6.31 17.06
N ALA A 127 -7.46 -6.09 16.74
CA ALA A 127 -7.95 -5.57 15.46
C ALA A 127 -7.16 -4.38 14.91
N PHE A 128 -6.88 -3.42 15.81
CA PHE A 128 -6.19 -2.19 15.49
C PHE A 128 -4.71 -2.41 15.16
N VAL A 129 -4.05 -3.36 15.82
CA VAL A 129 -2.63 -3.66 15.59
C VAL A 129 -2.43 -4.23 14.21
N ASP A 130 -3.23 -5.23 13.82
CA ASP A 130 -3.12 -5.82 12.48
C ASP A 130 -3.48 -4.81 11.39
N PHE A 131 -4.48 -3.95 11.61
CA PHE A 131 -4.80 -2.86 10.69
C PHE A 131 -3.62 -1.91 10.51
N LEU A 132 -3.01 -1.48 11.60
CA LEU A 132 -1.88 -0.56 11.60
C LEU A 132 -0.63 -1.19 10.99
N LEU A 133 -0.39 -2.48 11.19
CA LEU A 133 0.69 -3.22 10.52
C LEU A 133 0.46 -3.37 9.02
N ILE A 134 -0.78 -3.53 8.56
CA ILE A 134 -1.08 -3.56 7.12
C ILE A 134 -0.91 -2.16 6.51
N TRP A 135 -1.28 -1.11 7.26
CA TRP A 135 -1.29 0.27 6.79
C TRP A 135 0.07 0.98 6.84
N ILE A 136 0.88 0.76 7.88
CA ILE A 136 2.19 1.42 8.05
C ILE A 136 3.20 0.79 7.10
N LEU A 137 3.14 1.26 5.84
CA LEU A 137 4.21 1.22 4.84
C LEU A 137 4.83 -0.19 4.66
N PRO A 138 5.89 -0.40 3.88
CA PRO A 138 6.46 -1.75 3.75
C PRO A 138 6.96 -2.38 5.07
N ILE A 139 7.06 -1.62 6.17
CA ILE A 139 7.61 -2.12 7.45
C ILE A 139 6.63 -3.11 8.07
N GLY A 140 5.36 -2.74 8.18
CA GLY A 140 4.38 -3.61 8.82
C GLY A 140 4.11 -4.90 8.02
N ILE A 141 4.31 -4.85 6.69
CA ILE A 141 4.30 -6.03 5.82
C ILE A 141 5.27 -7.11 6.32
N TRP A 142 6.46 -6.74 6.80
CA TRP A 142 7.46 -7.72 7.27
C TRP A 142 7.00 -8.50 8.49
N PHE A 143 6.24 -7.88 9.37
CA PHE A 143 5.72 -8.52 10.57
C PHE A 143 4.49 -9.37 10.26
N ILE A 144 3.66 -8.95 9.31
CA ILE A 144 2.41 -9.65 8.99
C ILE A 144 2.59 -10.75 7.94
N GLN A 145 3.54 -10.62 7.02
CA GLN A 145 3.76 -11.58 5.94
C GLN A 145 4.02 -13.03 6.43
N PRO A 146 4.84 -13.28 7.46
CA PRO A 146 5.02 -14.63 8.01
C PRO A 146 3.72 -15.22 8.58
N LYS A 147 2.79 -14.39 9.05
CA LYS A 147 1.49 -14.85 9.55
C LYS A 147 0.54 -15.16 8.37
N VAL A 148 0.49 -14.28 7.38
CA VAL A 148 -0.30 -14.49 6.14
C VAL A 148 0.09 -15.81 5.47
N ILE A 149 1.39 -16.10 5.33
CA ILE A 149 1.87 -17.35 4.72
C ILE A 149 1.40 -18.57 5.52
N ARG A 150 1.46 -18.52 6.86
CA ARG A 150 0.99 -19.63 7.71
C ARG A 150 -0.49 -19.91 7.49
N VAL A 151 -1.30 -18.87 7.53
CA VAL A 151 -2.76 -18.97 7.33
C VAL A 151 -3.11 -19.55 5.97
N LEU A 152 -2.45 -19.10 4.89
CA LEU A 152 -2.71 -19.59 3.53
C LEU A 152 -2.21 -21.03 3.29
N LYS A 153 -1.22 -21.51 4.06
CA LYS A 153 -0.77 -22.90 3.99
C LYS A 153 -1.76 -23.84 4.66
N THR A 154 -2.22 -23.49 5.86
CA THR A 154 -3.19 -24.30 6.62
C THR A 154 -4.49 -24.51 5.83
N GLU A 155 -4.98 -23.51 5.09
CA GLU A 155 -6.15 -23.67 4.23
C GLU A 155 -5.94 -24.68 3.10
N ARG A 156 -4.73 -24.83 2.56
CA ARG A 156 -4.46 -25.80 1.47
C ARG A 156 -4.34 -27.24 1.95
N GLU A 157 -4.04 -27.42 3.24
CA GLU A 157 -3.84 -28.73 3.86
C GLU A 157 -5.16 -29.31 4.39
N ASN A 158 -6.20 -28.48 4.53
CA ASN A 158 -7.56 -28.84 4.91
C ASN A 158 -8.47 -28.98 3.68
#